data_AF-A0A447QYQ0-F1
#
_entry.id   AF-A0A447QYQ0-F1
#
_cell.length_a   1.000
_cell.length_b   1.000
_cell.length_c   1.000
_cell.angle_alpha   90.00
_cell.angle_beta   90.00
_cell.angle_gamma   90.00
#
_symmetry.space_group_name_H-M   'P 1'
#
loop_
_entity.id
_entity.type
_entity.pdbx_description
1 polymer ?
#
loop_
_entity_poly.entity_id
_entity_poly.type
_entity_poly.pdbx_seq_one_letter_code
_entity_poly.pdbx_strand_id
1 'polypeptide(L)' 'MNRFRLLERAPRAEFVDYTGLSEDIIRQQMDEAITQGYLTESEDSWQITRHGKLFLNSLLELFLAG' A
#
# COMPACT_ATOMS: atom_id res chain seq x y z
N MET A 1 5.74 -6.89 5.84
CA MET A 1 6.13 -6.77 4.41
C MET A 1 5.76 -7.98 3.53
N ASN A 2 4.84 -8.85 3.95
CA ASN A 2 4.30 -9.95 3.13
C ASN A 2 2.76 -9.91 3.00
N ARG A 3 2.14 -8.83 3.52
CA ARG A 3 0.68 -8.65 3.58
C ARG A 3 0.12 -7.98 2.31
N PHE A 4 0.94 -7.19 1.60
CA PHE A 4 0.61 -6.61 0.29
C PHE A 4 0.45 -7.64 -0.86
N ARG A 5 0.81 -8.92 -0.65
CA ARG A 5 0.53 -10.00 -1.63
C ARG A 5 -0.92 -10.48 -1.61
N LEU A 6 -1.60 -10.29 -0.49
CA LEU A 6 -2.99 -10.64 -0.32
C LEU A 6 -3.81 -9.39 -0.62
N LEU A 7 -4.82 -9.54 -1.48
CA LEU A 7 -5.78 -8.49 -1.82
C LEU A 7 -6.72 -8.21 -0.62
N GLU A 8 -6.16 -8.16 0.58
CA GLU A 8 -6.88 -7.94 1.82
C GLU A 8 -6.81 -6.46 2.18
N ARG A 9 -7.85 -6.00 2.87
CA ARG A 9 -7.87 -4.66 3.45
C ARG A 9 -6.74 -4.57 4.45
N ALA A 10 -5.87 -3.57 4.29
CA ALA A 10 -4.87 -3.20 5.26
C ALA A 10 -5.49 -2.16 6.20
N PRO A 11 -5.79 -2.49 7.47
CA PRO A 11 -6.29 -1.51 8.42
C PRO A 11 -5.27 -0.41 8.64
N ARG A 12 -5.72 0.84 8.72
CA ARG A 12 -4.84 2.01 8.89
C ARG A 12 -4.07 1.96 10.20
N ALA A 13 -4.75 1.49 11.26
CA ALA A 13 -4.15 1.30 12.59
C ALA A 13 -2.96 0.34 12.57
N GLU A 14 -2.96 -0.68 11.70
CA GLU A 14 -1.83 -1.61 11.61
C GLU A 14 -0.53 -0.89 11.21
N PHE A 15 -0.59 0.16 10.38
CA PHE A 15 0.61 0.91 10.03
C PHE A 15 1.27 1.51 11.27
N VAL A 16 0.48 2.16 12.12
CA VAL A 16 0.96 2.76 13.37
C VAL A 16 1.44 1.66 14.32
N ASP A 17 0.69 0.57 14.46
CA ASP A 17 1.05 -0.52 15.38
C ASP A 17 2.35 -1.23 14.99
N TYR A 18 2.60 -1.43 13.70
CA TYR A 18 3.80 -2.12 13.22
C TYR A 18 5.04 -1.20 13.13
N THR A 19 4.86 0.09 12.83
CA THR A 19 5.98 1.00 12.57
C THR A 19 6.27 1.97 13.72
N GLY A 20 5.28 2.22 14.58
CA GLY A 20 5.31 3.28 15.58
C GLY A 20 5.23 4.69 15.01
N LEU A 21 4.97 4.84 13.71
CA LEU A 21 4.94 6.13 13.00
C LEU A 21 3.50 6.61 12.78
N SER A 22 3.31 7.93 12.81
CA SER A 22 2.02 8.52 12.39
C SER A 22 1.79 8.29 10.91
N GLU A 23 0.52 8.09 10.54
CA GLU A 23 0.09 7.98 9.16
C GLU A 23 0.41 9.26 8.35
N ASP A 24 0.43 10.42 8.98
CA ASP A 24 0.72 11.71 8.31
C ASP A 24 2.03 11.68 7.51
N ILE A 25 2.99 10.88 7.96
CA ILE A 25 4.31 10.72 7.33
C ILE A 25 4.20 10.10 5.93
N ILE A 26 3.21 9.23 5.72
CA ILE A 26 2.97 8.56 4.44
C ILE A 26 1.80 9.16 3.65
N ARG A 27 1.12 10.17 4.19
CA ARG A 27 -0.15 10.68 3.64
C ARG A 27 -0.02 11.13 2.20
N GLN A 28 1.03 11.88 1.89
CA GLN A 28 1.30 12.33 0.52
C GLN A 28 1.45 11.15 -0.45
N GLN A 29 2.24 10.15 -0.09
CA GLN A 29 2.48 8.98 -0.94
C GLN A 29 1.20 8.14 -1.10
N MET A 30 0.39 8.06 -0.05
CA MET A 30 -0.92 7.39 -0.10
C MET A 30 -1.87 8.11 -1.05
N ASP A 31 -1.93 9.45 -1.01
CA ASP A 31 -2.79 10.26 -1.89
C ASP A 31 -2.36 10.15 -3.36
N GLU A 32 -1.05 10.14 -3.61
CA GLU A 32 -0.49 9.87 -4.94
C GLU A 32 -0.88 8.47 -5.43
N ALA A 33 -0.74 7.44 -4.59
CA ALA A 33 -1.10 6.08 -4.93
C ALA A 33 -2.62 5.90 -5.16
N ILE A 34 -3.47 6.62 -4.43
CA ILE A 34 -4.92 6.67 -4.66
C ILE A 34 -5.21 7.35 -6.01
N THR A 35 -4.56 8.49 -6.28
CA THR A 35 -4.72 9.24 -7.54
C THR A 35 -4.31 8.40 -8.75
N GLN A 36 -3.24 7.62 -8.63
CA GLN A 36 -2.78 6.70 -9.68
C GLN A 36 -3.65 5.41 -9.77
N GLY A 37 -4.65 5.26 -8.89
CA GLY A 37 -5.55 4.10 -8.88
C GLY A 37 -4.88 2.82 -8.39
N TYR A 38 -3.76 2.90 -7.67
CA TYR A 38 -3.08 1.75 -7.07
C TYR A 38 -3.74 1.29 -5.77
N LEU A 39 -4.33 2.24 -5.03
CA LEU A 39 -5.01 2.00 -3.76
C LEU A 39 -6.40 2.63 -3.79
N THR A 40 -7.31 2.03 -3.04
CA THR A 40 -8.54 2.69 -2.60
C THR A 40 -8.50 2.85 -1.09
N GLU A 41 -9.11 3.92 -0.60
CA GLU A 41 -9.19 4.24 0.82
C GLU A 41 -10.64 4.12 1.30
N SER A 42 -10.78 3.57 2.50
CA SER A 42 -11.99 3.58 3.32
C SER A 42 -11.67 4.29 4.65
N GLU A 43 -12.70 4.49 5.48
CA GLU A 43 -12.56 5.15 6.78
C GLU A 43 -11.47 4.52 7.66
N ASP A 44 -11.37 3.19 7.63
CA ASP A 44 -10.53 2.40 8.53
C ASP A 44 -9.40 1.63 7.83
N SER A 45 -9.38 1.60 6.50
CA SER A 45 -8.55 0.67 5.75
C SER A 45 -8.15 1.17 4.36
N TRP A 46 -7.01 0.68 3.88
CA TRP A 46 -6.61 0.78 2.48
C TRP A 46 -6.72 -0.57 1.80
N GLN A 47 -7.01 -0.54 0.51
CA GLN A 47 -7.14 -1.73 -0.31
C GLN A 47 -6.33 -1.57 -1.59
N ILE A 48 -5.42 -2.50 -1.86
CA ILE A 48 -4.72 -2.54 -3.15
C ILE A 48 -5.71 -2.93 -4.25
N THR A 49 -5.69 -2.16 -5.34
CA THR A 49 -6.42 -2.47 -6.56
C THR A 49 -5.68 -3.51 -7.39
N ARG A 50 -6.36 -4.11 -8.38
CA ARG A 50 -5.69 -5.00 -9.35
C ARG A 50 -4.55 -4.28 -10.08
N HIS A 51 -4.71 -2.99 -10.40
CA HIS A 51 -3.69 -2.18 -11.06
C HIS A 51 -2.47 -1.98 -10.15
N GLY A 52 -2.70 -1.60 -8.89
CA GLY A 52 -1.63 -1.47 -7.89
C GLY A 52 -0.87 -2.77 -7.65
N LYS A 53 -1.54 -3.92 -7.68
CA LYS A 53 -0.88 -5.23 -7.54
C LYS A 53 0.07 -5.54 -8.71
N LEU A 54 -0.33 -5.21 -9.94
CA LEU A 54 0.54 -5.39 -11.12
C LEU A 54 1.79 -4.50 -11.00
N PHE A 55 1.61 -3.25 -10.59
CA PHE A 55 2.72 -2.33 -10.36
C PHE A 55 3.68 -2.81 -9.26
N LEU A 56 3.15 -3.32 -8.13
CA LEU A 56 3.95 -3.88 -7.05
C LEU A 56 4.78 -5.08 -7.52
N ASN A 57 4.18 -5.97 -8.31
CA ASN A 57 4.89 -7.11 -8.89
C ASN A 57 6.00 -6.64 -9.84
N SER A 58 5.73 -5.66 -10.71
CA SER A 58 6.74 -5.10 -11.61
C SER A 58 7.90 -4.44 -10.85
N LEU A 59 7.64 -3.74 -9.74
CA LEU A 59 8.70 -3.20 -8.88
C LEU A 59 9.53 -4.29 -8.20
N LEU A 60 8.89 -5.33 -7.68
CA LEU A 60 9.60 -6.46 -7.06
C LEU A 60 10.47 -7.21 -8.07
N GLU A 61 9.97 -7.42 -9.29
CA GLU A 61 10.75 -8.00 -10.39
C GLU A 61 11.98 -7.15 -10.71
N LEU A 62 11.85 -5.82 -10.74
CA LEU A 62 12.99 -4.91 -10.97
C LEU A 62 14.05 -4.98 -9.86
N PHE A 63 13.64 -5.15 -8.60
CA PHE A 63 14.59 -5.26 -7.48
C PHE A 63 15.25 -6.65 -7.36
N LEU A 64 14.61 -7.70 -7.88
CA LEU A 64 15.10 -9.08 -7.79
C LEU A 64 15.81 -9.55 -9.07
N ALA A 65 15.61 -8.87 -10.19
CA ALA A 65 16.29 -9.15 -11.46
C ALA A 65 17.69 -8.49 -11.57
N GLY A 66 18.18 -7.88 -10.49
CA GLY A 66 19.51 -7.27 -10.38
C GLY A 66 20.48 -8.11 -9.56
#